data_AF-A0A1G2Z971-F1
#
_entry.id   AF-A0A1G2Z971-F1
#
_cell.length_a   1.000
_cell.length_b   1.000
_cell.length_c   1.000
_cell.angle_alpha   90.00
_cell.angle_beta   90.00
_cell.angle_gamma   90.00
#
_symmetry.space_group_name_H-M   'P 1'
#
loop_
_entity.id
_entity.type
_entity.pdbx_description
1 polymer ?
#
loop_
_entity_poly.entity_id
_entity_poly.type
_entity_poly.pdbx_seq_one_letter_code
_entity_poly.pdbx_strand_id
1 'polypeptide(L)'
;MTCQDHKDLMMAYLDNELNEEQRRAFEEHVASCPECARDVEEFGRLKQMTDCVVFVEPEDRVWDQYWGNVYNRIERGTGWILLSVAAIALLIFGGFELIEAVIEDPAISVLAKAGLLALLGGLAILFVSVLRERIYFWSKDRYKDVRR
;
A
#
# COMPACT_ATOMS: atom_id res chain seq x y z
N MET A 1 52.30 6.46 14.50
CA MET A 1 50.92 6.64 14.01
C MET A 1 50.52 8.07 14.28
N THR A 2 49.84 8.70 13.34
CA THR A 2 49.34 10.07 13.47
C THR A 2 47.99 10.06 14.17
N CYS A 3 47.57 11.18 14.77
CA CYS A 3 46.23 11.28 15.37
C CYS A 3 45.11 10.96 14.35
N GLN A 4 45.35 11.16 13.06
CA GLN A 4 44.43 10.83 11.98
C GLN A 4 44.17 9.32 11.89
N ASP A 5 45.22 8.50 11.98
CA ASP A 5 45.12 7.03 11.89
C ASP A 5 44.30 6.44 13.04
N HIS A 6 44.33 7.08 14.22
CA HIS A 6 43.54 6.65 15.38
C HIS A 6 42.07 7.10 15.27
N LYS A 7 41.78 8.25 14.67
CA LYS A 7 40.38 8.65 14.42
C LYS A 7 39.64 7.65 13.52
N ASP A 8 40.33 7.03 12.57
CA ASP A 8 39.77 5.97 11.72
C ASP A 8 39.47 4.68 12.49
N LEU A 9 40.25 4.37 13.54
CA LEU A 9 40.08 3.18 14.39
C LEU A 9 39.08 3.39 15.54
N MET A 10 38.67 4.63 15.80
CA MET A 10 37.85 4.99 16.96
C MET A 10 36.47 4.30 16.96
N MET A 11 35.78 4.27 15.81
CA MET A 11 34.47 3.62 15.71
C MET A 11 34.59 2.11 15.93
N ALA A 12 35.59 1.47 15.29
CA ALA A 12 35.87 0.05 15.49
C ALA A 12 36.27 -0.26 16.95
N TYR A 13 36.95 0.66 17.65
CA TYR A 13 37.22 0.52 19.09
C TYR A 13 35.92 0.54 19.91
N LEU A 14 35.04 1.52 19.66
CA LEU A 14 33.75 1.64 20.36
C LEU A 14 32.84 0.43 20.11
N ASP A 15 32.94 -0.20 18.94
CA ASP A 15 32.19 -1.39 18.55
C ASP A 15 32.86 -2.72 18.95
N ASN A 16 34.03 -2.68 19.61
CA ASN A 16 34.84 -3.85 19.97
C ASN A 16 35.28 -4.71 18.76
N GLU A 17 35.53 -4.10 17.60
CA GLU A 17 35.95 -4.76 16.36
C GLU A 17 37.47 -4.74 16.13
N LEU A 18 38.24 -4.06 16.98
CA LEU A 18 39.71 -4.04 16.90
C LEU A 18 40.34 -5.36 17.36
N ASN A 19 41.41 -5.79 16.70
CA ASN A 19 42.25 -6.88 17.18
C ASN A 19 43.09 -6.46 18.40
N GLU A 20 43.68 -7.42 19.13
CA GLU A 20 44.42 -7.11 20.37
C GLU A 20 45.60 -6.15 20.18
N GLU A 21 46.31 -6.26 19.05
CA GLU A 21 47.48 -5.43 18.76
C GLU A 21 47.07 -3.98 18.45
N GLN A 22 46.05 -3.80 17.61
CA GLN A 22 45.44 -2.50 17.29
C GLN A 22 44.84 -1.85 18.52
N ARG A 23 44.15 -2.63 19.37
CA ARG A 23 43.54 -2.14 20.59
C ARG A 23 44.60 -1.61 21.56
N ARG A 24 45.70 -2.35 21.79
CA ARG A 24 46.80 -1.88 22.66
C ARG A 24 47.43 -0.60 22.13
N ALA A 25 47.72 -0.54 20.83
CA ALA A 25 48.28 0.67 20.20
C ALA A 25 47.32 1.87 20.28
N PHE A 26 46.01 1.63 20.15
CA PHE A 26 44.98 2.65 20.27
C PHE A 26 44.86 3.17 21.71
N GLU A 27 44.82 2.27 22.70
CA GLU A 27 44.76 2.63 24.13
C GLU A 27 46.01 3.41 24.58
N GLU A 28 47.20 3.03 24.11
CA GLU A 28 48.46 3.75 24.38
C GLU A 28 48.44 5.17 23.77
N HIS A 29 47.87 5.34 22.58
CA HIS A 29 47.70 6.65 21.96
C HIS A 29 46.68 7.52 22.69
N VAL A 30 45.52 6.95 23.05
CA VAL A 30 44.49 7.67 23.82
C VAL A 30 45.01 8.12 25.19
N ALA A 31 45.87 7.32 25.83
CA ALA A 31 46.52 7.70 27.09
C ALA A 31 47.51 8.87 26.95
N SER A 32 48.10 9.06 25.76
CA SER A 32 49.07 10.13 25.49
C SER A 32 48.48 11.35 24.78
N CYS A 33 47.29 11.26 24.19
CA CYS A 33 46.64 12.33 23.42
C CYS A 33 45.31 12.78 24.06
N PRO A 34 45.25 13.99 24.67
CA PRO A 34 44.01 14.51 25.27
C PRO A 34 42.86 14.76 24.27
N GLU A 35 43.17 15.04 23.01
CA GLU A 35 42.15 15.26 21.97
C GLU A 35 41.44 13.96 21.63
N CYS A 36 42.18 12.89 21.33
CA CYS A 36 41.61 11.58 21.01
C CYS A 36 40.84 10.99 22.21
N ALA A 37 41.31 11.24 23.44
CA ALA A 37 40.58 10.83 24.65
C ALA A 37 39.20 11.51 24.76
N ARG A 38 39.11 12.80 24.41
CA ARG A 38 37.83 13.51 24.38
C ARG A 38 36.91 12.99 23.29
N ASP A 39 37.43 12.76 22.09
CA ASP A 39 36.65 12.26 20.96
C ASP A 39 36.04 10.88 21.32
N VAL A 40 36.83 9.95 21.87
CA VAL A 40 36.35 8.64 22.32
C VAL A 40 35.25 8.75 23.39
N GLU A 41 35.39 9.69 24.34
CA GLU A 41 34.38 9.92 25.36
C GLU A 41 33.06 10.46 24.76
N GLU A 42 33.14 11.42 23.83
CA GLU A 42 31.99 12.04 23.18
C GLU A 42 31.20 11.03 22.33
N PHE A 43 31.89 10.28 21.48
CA PHE A 43 31.26 9.22 20.67
C PHE A 43 30.76 8.06 21.54
N GLY A 44 31.45 7.73 22.64
CA GLY A 44 30.99 6.75 23.61
C GLY A 44 29.65 7.13 24.25
N ARG A 45 29.45 8.41 24.59
CA ARG A 45 28.16 8.91 25.11
C ARG A 45 27.06 8.84 24.06
N LEU A 46 27.34 9.20 22.80
CA LEU A 46 26.37 9.10 21.71
C LEU A 46 25.91 7.65 21.47
N LYS A 47 26.85 6.71 21.51
CA LYS A 47 26.54 5.27 21.39
C LYS A 47 25.57 4.83 22.49
N GLN A 48 25.87 5.17 23.75
CA GLN A 48 24.99 4.83 24.88
C GLN A 48 23.57 5.40 24.75
N MET A 49 23.42 6.63 24.26
CA MET A 49 22.10 7.23 24.02
C MET A 49 21.32 6.46 22.95
N THR A 50 22.00 5.99 21.92
CA THR A 50 21.39 5.27 20.80
C THR A 50 21.03 3.83 21.18
N ASP A 51 21.84 3.19 22.04
CA ASP A 51 21.57 1.85 22.59
C ASP A 51 20.29 1.80 23.44
N CYS A 52 19.78 2.95 23.91
CA CYS A 52 18.52 3.03 24.65
C CYS A 52 17.28 2.99 23.75
N VAL A 53 17.45 3.07 22.43
CA VAL A 53 16.35 3.06 21.46
C VAL A 53 16.05 1.61 21.06
N VAL A 54 15.10 0.99 21.76
CA VAL A 54 14.60 -0.32 21.38
C VAL A 54 13.57 -0.15 20.26
N PHE A 55 13.74 -0.91 19.17
CA PHE A 55 12.71 -1.01 18.15
C PHE A 55 11.50 -1.74 18.73
N VAL A 56 10.41 -1.00 18.95
CA VAL A 56 9.14 -1.60 19.41
C VAL A 56 8.45 -2.20 18.19
N GLU A 57 8.42 -3.53 18.15
CA GLU A 57 7.65 -4.24 17.12
C GLU A 57 6.15 -3.98 17.36
N PRO A 58 5.40 -3.53 16.33
CA PRO A 58 3.97 -3.26 16.49
C PRO A 58 3.20 -4.55 16.81
N GLU A 59 2.21 -4.47 17.71
CA GLU A 59 1.32 -5.59 18.04
C GLU A 59 0.58 -6.13 16.80
N ASP A 60 0.38 -7.45 16.73
CA ASP A 60 -0.33 -8.15 15.66
C ASP A 60 -1.72 -7.56 15.35
N ARG A 61 -2.40 -7.02 16.38
CA ARG A 61 -3.70 -6.37 16.25
C ARG A 61 -3.65 -5.14 15.33
N VAL A 62 -2.55 -4.39 15.33
CA VAL A 62 -2.34 -3.23 14.46
C VAL A 62 -2.17 -3.69 13.01
N TRP A 63 -1.45 -4.78 12.79
CA TRP A 63 -1.28 -5.40 11.48
C TRP A 63 -2.60 -5.90 10.91
N ASP A 64 -3.39 -6.61 11.72
CA ASP A 64 -4.72 -7.09 11.32
C ASP A 64 -5.67 -5.94 10.97
N GLN A 65 -5.62 -4.84 11.72
CA GLN A 65 -6.45 -3.67 11.46
C GLN A 65 -6.02 -2.96 10.18
N TYR A 66 -4.71 -2.83 9.94
CA TYR A 66 -4.17 -2.24 8.72
C TYR A 66 -4.57 -3.05 7.48
N TRP A 67 -4.29 -4.36 7.48
CA TRP A 67 -4.62 -5.24 6.36
C TRP A 67 -6.11 -5.41 6.16
N GLY A 68 -6.90 -5.54 7.24
CA GLY A 68 -8.35 -5.67 7.16
C GLY A 68 -9.03 -4.47 6.49
N ASN A 69 -8.54 -3.25 6.74
CA ASN A 69 -9.09 -2.03 6.15
C ASN A 69 -8.70 -1.85 4.68
N VAL A 70 -7.50 -2.30 4.29
CA VAL A 70 -7.00 -2.20 2.91
C VAL A 70 -7.62 -3.28 2.03
N TYR A 71 -7.57 -4.55 2.47
CA TYR A 71 -7.98 -5.70 1.67
C TYR A 71 -9.49 -5.71 1.41
N ASN A 72 -10.32 -5.50 2.45
CA ASN A 72 -11.78 -5.48 2.32
C ASN A 72 -12.28 -4.32 1.44
N ARG A 73 -11.55 -3.20 1.41
CA ARG A 73 -11.91 -2.03 0.60
C ARG A 73 -11.59 -2.26 -0.87
N ILE A 74 -10.45 -2.88 -1.15
CA ILE A 74 -10.01 -3.17 -2.51
C ILE A 74 -10.86 -4.30 -3.11
N GLU A 75 -10.99 -5.43 -2.44
CA GLU A 75 -11.71 -6.60 -2.99
C GLU A 75 -13.15 -6.24 -3.41
N ARG A 76 -13.87 -5.53 -2.53
CA ARG A 76 -15.24 -5.12 -2.80
C ARG A 76 -15.32 -4.07 -3.90
N GLY A 77 -14.42 -3.09 -3.93
CA GLY A 77 -14.39 -2.06 -4.96
C GLY A 77 -14.11 -2.65 -6.34
N THR A 78 -13.05 -3.45 -6.45
CA THR A 78 -12.62 -4.08 -7.71
C THR A 78 -13.65 -5.08 -8.22
N GLY A 79 -14.29 -5.84 -7.32
CA GLY A 79 -15.36 -6.77 -7.69
C GLY A 79 -16.56 -6.08 -8.34
N TRP A 80 -17.03 -4.96 -7.78
CA TRP A 80 -18.14 -4.20 -8.38
C TRP A 80 -17.75 -3.53 -9.71
N ILE A 81 -16.52 -3.03 -9.84
CA ILE A 81 -16.03 -2.45 -11.09
C ILE A 81 -16.00 -3.52 -12.18
N LEU A 82 -15.39 -4.67 -11.92
CA LEU A 82 -15.31 -5.77 -12.89
C LEU A 82 -16.69 -6.28 -13.28
N LEU A 83 -17.59 -6.49 -12.30
CA LEU A 83 -18.97 -6.91 -12.57
C LEU A 83 -19.72 -5.89 -13.41
N SER A 84 -19.51 -4.59 -13.16
CA SER A 84 -20.19 -3.54 -13.90
C SER A 84 -19.69 -3.45 -15.34
N VAL A 85 -18.38 -3.51 -15.54
CA VAL A 85 -17.75 -3.52 -16.87
C VAL A 85 -18.21 -4.74 -17.66
N ALA A 86 -18.22 -5.92 -17.05
CA ALA A 86 -18.69 -7.15 -17.67
C ALA A 86 -20.18 -7.07 -18.05
N ALA A 87 -21.04 -6.55 -17.15
CA ALA A 87 -22.46 -6.37 -17.44
C ALA A 87 -22.70 -5.38 -18.59
N ILE A 88 -21.97 -4.27 -18.65
CA ILE A 88 -22.04 -3.31 -19.76
C ILE A 88 -21.63 -3.99 -21.07
N ALA A 89 -20.49 -4.70 -21.08
CA ALA A 89 -20.01 -5.39 -22.27
C ALA A 89 -21.01 -6.42 -22.78
N LEU A 90 -21.63 -7.20 -21.88
CA LEU A 90 -22.67 -8.16 -22.23
C LEU A 90 -23.95 -7.51 -22.77
N LEU A 91 -24.40 -6.40 -22.17
CA LEU A 91 -25.56 -5.66 -22.66
C LEU A 91 -25.32 -5.05 -24.04
N ILE A 92 -24.11 -4.54 -24.30
CA ILE A 92 -23.73 -4.02 -25.61
C ILE A 92 -23.69 -5.16 -26.62
N PHE A 93 -22.91 -6.21 -26.36
CA PHE A 93 -22.74 -7.32 -27.28
C PHE A 93 -24.06 -8.04 -27.57
N GLY A 94 -24.81 -8.42 -26.52
CA GLY A 94 -26.11 -9.07 -26.66
C GLY A 94 -27.17 -8.16 -27.29
N GLY A 95 -27.09 -6.85 -27.03
CA GLY A 95 -27.93 -5.85 -27.70
C GLY A 95 -27.65 -5.77 -29.20
N PHE A 96 -26.37 -5.75 -29.60
CA PHE A 96 -25.98 -5.74 -31.02
C PHE A 96 -26.45 -6.99 -31.76
N GLU A 97 -26.20 -8.18 -31.22
CA GLU A 97 -26.66 -9.46 -31.78
C GLU A 97 -28.19 -9.51 -31.95
N LEU A 98 -28.94 -9.07 -30.92
CA LEU A 98 -30.40 -9.02 -31.00
C LEU A 98 -30.89 -8.00 -32.03
N ILE A 99 -30.21 -6.86 -32.18
CA ILE A 99 -30.57 -5.84 -33.16
C ILE A 99 -30.30 -6.36 -34.58
N GLU A 100 -29.17 -7.00 -34.84
CA GLU A 100 -28.85 -7.60 -36.15
C GLU A 100 -29.88 -8.66 -36.53
N ALA A 101 -30.15 -9.62 -35.63
CA ALA A 101 -31.13 -10.68 -35.86
C ALA A 101 -32.55 -10.15 -36.15
N VAL A 102 -32.93 -9.04 -35.51
CA VAL A 102 -34.25 -8.43 -35.70
C VAL A 102 -34.32 -7.52 -36.92
N ILE A 103 -33.22 -6.88 -37.33
CA ILE A 103 -33.17 -6.03 -38.51
C ILE A 103 -33.15 -6.87 -39.79
N GLU A 104 -32.39 -7.97 -39.83
CA GLU A 104 -32.30 -8.86 -41.00
C GLU A 104 -33.59 -9.61 -41.28
N ASP A 105 -34.43 -9.88 -40.27
CA ASP A 105 -35.68 -10.60 -40.47
C ASP A 105 -36.82 -9.64 -40.89
N PRO A 106 -37.29 -9.69 -42.16
CA PRO A 106 -38.36 -8.83 -42.65
C PRO A 106 -39.75 -9.23 -42.11
N ALA A 107 -39.88 -10.39 -41.43
CA ALA A 107 -41.14 -10.85 -40.86
C ALA A 107 -41.52 -10.13 -39.54
N ILE A 108 -40.59 -9.40 -38.92
CA ILE A 108 -40.79 -8.78 -37.61
C ILE A 108 -41.43 -7.39 -37.75
N SER A 109 -42.56 -7.19 -37.08
CA SER A 109 -43.28 -5.91 -37.07
C SER A 109 -42.45 -4.74 -36.51
N VAL A 110 -42.63 -3.54 -37.06
CA VAL A 110 -41.95 -2.30 -36.62
C VAL A 110 -42.18 -2.03 -35.12
N LEU A 111 -43.34 -2.43 -34.59
CA LEU A 111 -43.67 -2.29 -33.17
C LEU A 111 -42.76 -3.13 -32.26
N ALA A 112 -42.42 -4.34 -32.67
CA ALA A 112 -41.49 -5.20 -31.93
C ALA A 112 -40.06 -4.64 -31.93
N LYS A 113 -39.63 -4.04 -33.05
CA LYS A 113 -38.32 -3.35 -33.16
C LYS A 113 -38.23 -2.16 -32.20
N ALA A 114 -39.27 -1.32 -32.17
CA ALA A 114 -39.35 -0.19 -31.25
C ALA A 114 -39.41 -0.64 -29.77
N GLY A 115 -40.15 -1.71 -29.48
CA GLY A 115 -40.25 -2.30 -28.13
C GLY A 115 -38.91 -2.82 -27.62
N LEU A 116 -38.14 -3.51 -28.46
CA LEU A 116 -36.81 -4.03 -28.12
C LEU A 116 -35.82 -2.90 -27.80
N LEU A 117 -35.80 -1.85 -28.63
CA LEU A 117 -34.93 -0.68 -28.40
C LEU A 117 -35.30 0.05 -27.10
N ALA A 118 -36.59 0.22 -26.83
CA ALA A 118 -37.06 0.80 -25.57
C ALA A 118 -36.67 -0.04 -24.35
N LEU A 119 -36.73 -1.38 -24.47
CA LEU A 119 -36.36 -2.31 -23.40
C LEU A 119 -34.86 -2.29 -23.11
N LEU A 120 -34.01 -2.32 -24.14
CA LEU A 120 -32.55 -2.22 -24.00
C LEU A 120 -32.14 -0.87 -23.42
N GLY A 121 -32.74 0.23 -23.90
CA GLY A 121 -32.51 1.57 -23.36
C GLY A 121 -32.94 1.69 -21.90
N GLY A 122 -34.10 1.13 -21.53
CA GLY A 122 -34.59 1.10 -20.16
C GLY A 122 -33.65 0.31 -19.21
N LEU A 123 -33.16 -0.84 -19.65
CA LEU A 123 -32.18 -1.64 -18.91
C LEU A 123 -30.87 -0.87 -18.70
N ALA A 124 -30.37 -0.19 -19.73
CA ALA A 124 -29.16 0.63 -19.61
C ALA A 124 -29.34 1.79 -18.61
N ILE A 125 -30.48 2.48 -18.64
CA ILE A 125 -30.79 3.58 -17.71
C ILE A 125 -30.90 3.06 -16.27
N LEU A 126 -31.61 1.95 -16.05
CA LEU A 126 -31.74 1.34 -14.73
C LEU A 126 -30.38 0.89 -14.19
N PHE A 127 -29.56 0.28 -15.05
CA PHE A 127 -28.22 -0.13 -14.69
C PHE A 127 -27.35 1.06 -14.25
N VAL A 128 -27.37 2.16 -15.00
CA VAL A 128 -26.64 3.40 -14.64
C VAL A 128 -27.17 4.00 -13.34
N SER A 129 -28.49 3.97 -13.14
CA SER A 129 -29.13 4.48 -11.91
C SER A 129 -28.67 3.71 -10.68
N VAL A 130 -28.76 2.38 -10.71
CA VAL A 130 -28.33 1.49 -9.62
C VAL A 130 -26.82 1.62 -9.38
N LEU A 131 -26.02 1.70 -10.45
CA LEU A 131 -24.57 1.86 -10.35
C LEU A 131 -24.21 3.20 -9.67
N ARG A 132 -24.83 4.30 -10.08
CA ARG A 132 -24.62 5.63 -9.47
C ARG A 132 -25.02 5.64 -8.00
N GLU A 133 -26.18 5.11 -7.68
CA GLU A 133 -26.67 5.03 -6.31
C GLU A 133 -25.71 4.21 -5.44
N ARG A 134 -25.29 3.05 -5.92
CA ARG A 134 -24.35 2.18 -5.21
C ARG A 134 -22.99 2.84 -5.00
N ILE A 135 -22.43 3.52 -5.99
CA ILE A 135 -21.17 4.28 -5.86
C ILE A 135 -21.31 5.40 -4.83
N TYR A 136 -22.40 6.17 -4.88
CA TYR A 136 -22.65 7.28 -3.97
C TYR A 136 -22.78 6.83 -2.51
N PHE A 137 -23.60 5.82 -2.24
CA PHE A 137 -23.70 5.23 -0.90
C PHE A 137 -22.40 4.58 -0.48
N TRP A 138 -21.66 3.96 -1.42
CA TRP A 138 -20.39 3.34 -1.07
C TRP A 138 -19.34 4.37 -0.63
N SER A 139 -19.37 5.59 -1.19
CA SER A 139 -18.50 6.71 -0.82
C SER A 139 -18.87 7.38 0.51
N LYS A 140 -20.16 7.47 0.85
CA LYS A 140 -20.64 8.24 2.02
C LYS A 140 -20.83 7.45 3.30
N ASP A 141 -20.75 6.13 3.24
CA ASP A 141 -21.03 5.30 4.41
C ASP A 141 -19.86 5.32 5.41
N ARG A 142 -20.05 6.10 6.49
CA ARG A 142 -19.06 6.36 7.57
C ARG A 142 -18.90 5.16 8.53
N TYR A 143 -19.82 4.19 8.55
CA TYR A 143 -19.85 3.10 9.53
C TYR A 143 -19.53 1.71 8.97
N LYS A 144 -19.05 1.62 7.73
CA LYS A 144 -18.77 0.34 7.05
C LYS A 144 -17.78 -0.59 7.73
N ASP A 145 -16.85 -0.04 8.50
CA ASP A 145 -15.73 -0.77 9.09
C ASP A 145 -15.90 -1.00 10.62
N VAL A 146 -17.07 -0.67 11.19
CA VAL A 146 -17.32 -0.92 12.62
C VAL A 146 -17.76 -2.37 12.83
N ARG A 147 -16.82 -3.22 13.25
CA ARG A 147 -17.12 -4.55 13.79
C ARG A 147 -17.74 -4.39 15.19
N ARG A 148 -18.87 -5.05 15.43
CA ARG A 148 -19.56 -5.13 16.73
C ARG A 148 -18.88 -6.15 17.63
#